data_AF-A0A8T3R442-F1
#
_entry.id   AF-A0A8T3R442-F1
#
_cell.length_a   1.000
_cell.length_b   1.000
_cell.length_c   1.000
_cell.angle_alpha   90.00
_cell.angle_beta   90.00
_cell.angle_gamma   90.00
#
_symmetry.space_group_name_H-M   'P 1'
#
loop_
_entity.id
_entity.type
_entity.pdbx_description
1 polymer ?
#
loop_
_entity_poly.entity_id
_entity_poly.type
_entity_poly.pdbx_seq_one_letter_code
_entity_poly.pdbx_strand_id
1 'polypeptide(L)'
;MTVSPWRRRSRASRPAARSNVSSPHVIHPIGPRRQALALVTFDPALAIGGLLVGIIVGLTGMGGGALMTPMLVFVFNVNPLTAISSDIVVSLLMKPVAAFVHLRRGTVNLKLVGWLCLGSVPAAFSGAWLISFFPAGEELDALLKQVLGVALLVATAGLIIRSLIQMWTRGLPLGEGPAKVTRPDVVIRPLPTVILGAVAGLMVGLTSVGAGSIVIVALLMLYPALKASALVGTDLAQAIPLVGAAAIGHLAFGSFSLGVATSLLIGAIPGAWIGAQISTRAPGGVIRRALAILLLASGLKLLGVPSEIVLAAAVAALLLGSLAWAFIRSRFRRRQAARRRTPADPPVVDA
;
A
#
# COMPACT_ATOMS: atom_id res chain seq x y z
N MET A 1 96.72 -6.99 22.68
CA MET A 1 95.98 -6.01 21.86
C MET A 1 94.89 -5.40 22.75
N THR A 2 95.20 -4.36 23.53
CA THR A 2 95.20 -2.92 23.20
C THR A 2 93.85 -2.21 23.50
N VAL A 3 93.88 -1.48 24.62
CA VAL A 3 93.28 -0.17 25.00
C VAL A 3 91.76 0.02 25.22
N SER A 4 91.46 0.57 26.40
CA SER A 4 90.26 1.32 26.87
C SER A 4 90.08 2.69 26.15
N PRO A 5 89.26 3.71 26.57
CA PRO A 5 88.28 3.84 27.67
C PRO A 5 86.99 4.69 27.36
N TRP A 6 86.11 4.80 28.37
CA TRP A 6 85.20 5.90 28.79
C TRP A 6 84.75 7.07 27.86
N ARG A 7 83.42 7.30 27.93
CA ARG A 7 82.62 8.57 27.95
C ARG A 7 82.53 9.47 26.70
N ARG A 8 81.27 9.67 26.25
CA ARG A 8 80.68 11.02 26.07
C ARG A 8 79.15 10.96 26.11
N ARG A 9 78.56 11.69 27.06
CA ARG A 9 77.15 12.11 27.04
C ARG A 9 76.98 13.18 25.94
N SER A 10 75.85 13.14 25.24
CA SER A 10 74.90 14.26 25.06
C SER A 10 74.29 14.28 23.65
N ARG A 11 73.00 13.97 23.53
CA ARG A 11 72.01 14.91 22.96
C ARG A 11 70.60 14.33 23.14
N ALA A 12 69.74 15.16 23.71
CA ALA A 12 68.33 14.92 23.88
C ALA A 12 67.65 14.72 22.52
N SER A 13 67.10 13.53 22.30
CA SER A 13 66.13 13.28 21.25
C SER A 13 64.73 13.35 21.87
N ARG A 14 63.98 14.37 21.42
CA ARG A 14 62.57 14.63 21.70
C ARG A 14 61.74 13.34 21.53
N PRO A 15 60.64 13.14 22.28
CA PRO A 15 59.79 11.97 22.08
C PRO A 15 59.15 12.05 20.70
N ALA A 16 59.43 11.04 19.87
CA ALA A 16 58.73 10.83 18.62
C ALA A 16 57.24 10.63 18.92
N ALA A 17 56.41 11.32 18.13
CA ALA A 17 54.97 11.26 18.19
C ALA A 17 54.47 9.81 18.19
N ARG A 18 53.61 9.48 19.15
CA ARG A 18 52.84 8.24 19.14
C ARG A 18 51.99 8.21 17.87
N SER A 19 52.41 7.43 16.88
CA SER A 19 51.52 6.99 15.82
C SER A 19 50.50 6.06 16.46
N ASN A 20 49.25 6.51 16.48
CA ASN A 20 48.11 5.79 16.98
C ASN A 20 47.81 4.63 16.01
N VAL A 21 48.52 3.50 16.17
CA VAL A 21 48.19 2.27 15.45
C VAL A 21 46.96 1.70 16.15
N SER A 22 45.81 2.00 15.57
CA SER A 22 44.52 1.39 15.89
C SER A 22 44.64 -0.12 15.81
N SER A 23 44.62 -0.78 16.96
CA SER A 23 44.41 -2.23 17.06
C SER A 23 43.16 -2.59 16.26
N PRO A 24 43.18 -3.66 15.42
CA PRO A 24 41.97 -4.12 14.77
C PRO A 24 40.93 -4.46 15.84
N HIS A 25 39.75 -3.86 15.71
CA HIS A 25 38.60 -4.12 16.56
C HIS A 25 38.30 -5.62 16.56
N VAL A 26 38.73 -6.32 17.60
CA VAL A 26 38.28 -7.67 17.91
C VAL A 26 36.80 -7.54 18.27
N ILE A 27 35.93 -7.90 17.32
CA ILE A 27 34.50 -7.98 17.54
C ILE A 27 34.28 -9.12 18.53
N HIS A 28 34.04 -8.80 19.80
CA HIS A 28 33.57 -9.79 20.77
C HIS A 28 32.21 -10.32 20.28
N PRO A 29 32.04 -11.64 20.09
CA PRO A 29 30.75 -12.20 19.74
C PRO A 29 29.76 -11.90 20.87
N ILE A 30 28.70 -11.16 20.53
CA ILE A 30 27.64 -10.77 21.45
C ILE A 30 26.98 -12.04 21.98
N GLY A 31 26.92 -12.23 23.30
CA GLY A 31 26.34 -13.44 23.90
C GLY A 31 24.86 -13.68 23.49
N PRO A 32 24.39 -14.93 23.48
CA PRO A 32 23.08 -15.33 22.94
C PRO A 32 21.90 -14.59 23.60
N ARG A 33 22.02 -14.19 24.87
CA ARG A 33 21.00 -13.39 25.58
C ARG A 33 20.85 -11.96 25.05
N ARG A 34 21.92 -11.32 24.60
CA ARG A 34 21.86 -9.96 24.00
C ARG A 34 21.40 -10.01 22.54
N GLN A 35 21.67 -11.11 21.84
CA GLN A 35 21.08 -11.37 20.52
C GLN A 35 19.57 -11.58 20.61
N ALA A 36 19.09 -12.30 21.63
CA ALA A 36 17.65 -12.45 21.90
C ALA A 36 16.97 -11.11 22.30
N LEU A 37 17.65 -10.24 23.05
CA LEU A 37 17.14 -8.88 23.35
C LEU A 37 17.14 -7.95 22.12
N ALA A 38 18.10 -8.11 21.20
CA ALA A 38 18.16 -7.33 19.96
C ALA A 38 17.04 -7.69 18.96
N LEU A 39 16.41 -8.85 19.10
CA LEU A 39 15.29 -9.30 18.26
C LEU A 39 13.92 -8.70 18.67
N VAL A 40 13.85 -8.02 19.82
CA VAL A 40 12.62 -7.41 20.37
C VAL A 40 12.89 -5.94 20.76
N THR A 41 13.67 -5.21 19.96
CA THR A 41 13.79 -3.76 20.14
C THR A 41 12.65 -3.07 19.41
N PHE A 42 11.71 -2.53 20.18
CA PHE A 42 10.69 -1.63 19.68
C PHE A 42 11.33 -0.38 19.07
N ASP A 43 10.97 -0.03 17.84
CA ASP A 43 11.41 1.18 17.18
C ASP A 43 10.23 2.17 17.04
N PRO A 44 10.25 3.31 17.75
CA PRO A 44 9.22 4.33 17.66
C PRO A 44 9.04 4.88 16.24
N ALA A 45 10.11 4.96 15.44
CA ALA A 45 10.03 5.47 14.08
C ALA A 45 9.28 4.49 13.17
N LEU A 46 9.52 3.18 13.34
CA LEU A 46 8.73 2.14 12.68
C LEU A 46 7.26 2.18 13.12
N ALA A 47 6.97 2.45 14.38
CA ALA A 47 5.58 2.61 14.84
C ALA A 47 4.88 3.81 14.18
N ILE A 48 5.55 4.95 14.02
CA ILE A 48 5.00 6.10 13.30
C ILE A 48 4.80 5.77 11.82
N GLY A 49 5.78 5.11 11.18
CA GLY A 49 5.64 4.62 9.81
C GLY A 49 4.45 3.68 9.66
N GLY A 50 4.30 2.73 10.60
CA GLY A 50 3.18 1.82 10.70
C GLY A 50 1.84 2.57 10.83
N LEU A 51 1.77 3.62 11.65
CA LEU A 51 0.57 4.46 11.78
C LEU A 51 0.18 5.11 10.46
N LEU A 52 1.14 5.72 9.75
CA LEU A 52 0.88 6.39 8.47
C LEU A 52 0.44 5.40 7.40
N VAL A 53 1.18 4.31 7.22
CA VAL A 53 0.81 3.22 6.30
C VAL A 53 -0.55 2.66 6.69
N GLY A 54 -0.80 2.52 7.99
CA GLY A 54 -2.04 2.02 8.54
C GLY A 54 -3.24 2.88 8.16
N ILE A 55 -3.13 4.20 8.32
CA ILE A 55 -4.14 5.18 7.90
C ILE A 55 -4.41 5.05 6.41
N ILE A 56 -3.36 4.97 5.60
CA ILE A 56 -3.50 4.90 4.15
C ILE A 56 -4.20 3.60 3.73
N VAL A 57 -3.75 2.46 4.23
CA VAL A 57 -4.33 1.14 3.95
C VAL A 57 -5.78 1.07 4.44
N GLY A 58 -6.10 1.59 5.62
CA GLY A 58 -7.48 1.68 6.11
C GLY A 58 -8.36 2.60 5.26
N LEU A 59 -7.81 3.73 4.78
CA LEU A 59 -8.52 4.69 3.93
C LEU A 59 -8.85 4.10 2.56
N THR A 60 -7.90 3.35 2.01
CA THR A 60 -7.87 2.99 0.59
C THR A 60 -8.18 1.53 0.33
N GLY A 61 -8.02 0.66 1.32
CA GLY A 61 -8.12 -0.79 1.16
C GLY A 61 -6.91 -1.43 0.49
N MET A 62 -6.01 -0.60 -0.06
CA MET A 62 -4.77 -1.03 -0.70
C MET A 62 -4.02 -2.04 0.19
N GLY A 63 -3.51 -3.12 -0.39
CA GLY A 63 -2.69 -4.09 0.34
C GLY A 63 -1.46 -3.43 0.95
N GLY A 64 -1.10 -3.78 2.20
CA GLY A 64 0.02 -3.20 2.92
C GLY A 64 1.30 -3.20 2.08
N GLY A 65 1.63 -4.30 1.41
CA GLY A 65 2.85 -4.43 0.62
C GLY A 65 3.08 -3.38 -0.46
N ALA A 66 2.04 -2.80 -1.06
CA ALA A 66 2.23 -1.75 -2.06
C ALA A 66 2.86 -0.45 -1.50
N LEU A 67 2.79 -0.25 -0.17
CA LEU A 67 3.30 0.94 0.53
C LEU A 67 4.27 0.57 1.67
N MET A 68 3.95 -0.48 2.42
CA MET A 68 4.71 -0.96 3.56
C MET A 68 6.09 -1.50 3.14
N THR A 69 6.16 -2.29 2.07
CA THR A 69 7.43 -2.85 1.59
C THR A 69 8.37 -1.74 1.06
N PRO A 70 7.92 -0.81 0.19
CA PRO A 70 8.74 0.34 -0.17
C PRO A 70 9.16 1.21 1.01
N MET A 71 8.28 1.43 2.01
CA MET A 71 8.63 2.19 3.21
C MET A 71 9.76 1.50 3.98
N LEU A 72 9.64 0.19 4.24
CA LEU A 72 10.65 -0.54 5.01
C LEU A 72 11.99 -0.60 4.28
N VAL A 73 11.97 -0.84 2.96
CA VAL A 73 13.20 -0.97 2.17
C VAL A 73 13.88 0.38 1.94
N PHE A 74 13.13 1.42 1.54
CA PHE A 74 13.74 2.69 1.14
C PHE A 74 13.88 3.72 2.27
N VAL A 75 12.98 3.69 3.26
CA VAL A 75 13.01 4.67 4.37
C VAL A 75 13.77 4.12 5.57
N PHE A 76 13.50 2.85 5.91
CA PHE A 76 14.09 2.20 7.10
C PHE A 76 15.25 1.26 6.77
N ASN A 77 15.62 1.15 5.49
CA ASN A 77 16.73 0.33 5.00
C ASN A 77 16.69 -1.14 5.49
N VAL A 78 15.48 -1.69 5.66
CA VAL A 78 15.26 -3.08 6.05
C VAL A 78 15.50 -3.98 4.85
N ASN A 79 16.12 -5.15 5.09
CA ASN A 79 16.33 -6.14 4.04
C ASN A 79 15.01 -6.48 3.31
N PRO A 80 14.97 -6.51 1.96
CA PRO A 80 13.75 -6.77 1.20
C PRO A 80 12.99 -8.03 1.60
N LEU A 81 13.69 -9.14 1.85
CA LEU A 81 13.07 -10.41 2.24
C LEU A 81 12.37 -10.28 3.60
N THR A 82 13.04 -9.65 4.57
CA THR A 82 12.47 -9.39 5.91
C THR A 82 11.32 -8.38 5.86
N ALA A 83 11.40 -7.39 4.97
CA ALA A 83 10.34 -6.40 4.79
C ALA A 83 9.06 -7.03 4.23
N ILE A 84 9.19 -7.89 3.23
CA ILE A 84 8.08 -8.62 2.61
C ILE A 84 7.42 -9.55 3.63
N SER A 85 8.20 -10.39 4.32
CA SER A 85 7.66 -11.35 5.29
C SER A 85 7.00 -10.66 6.49
N SER A 86 7.56 -9.55 6.97
CA SER A 86 6.98 -8.75 8.05
C SER A 86 5.70 -8.03 7.62
N ASP A 87 5.61 -7.53 6.38
CA ASP A 87 4.38 -6.91 5.84
C ASP A 87 3.23 -7.90 5.78
N ILE A 88 3.45 -9.15 5.33
CA ILE A 88 2.37 -10.16 5.28
C ILE A 88 1.75 -10.35 6.66
N VAL A 89 2.59 -10.51 7.70
CA VAL A 89 2.13 -10.69 9.08
C VAL A 89 1.38 -9.46 9.58
N VAL A 90 1.94 -8.26 9.36
CA VAL A 90 1.29 -7.02 9.79
C VAL A 90 -0.03 -6.81 9.06
N SER A 91 -0.07 -7.03 7.75
CA SER A 91 -1.27 -6.93 6.92
C SER A 91 -2.35 -7.91 7.37
N LEU A 92 -1.99 -9.15 7.68
CA LEU A 92 -2.94 -10.18 8.15
C LEU A 92 -3.62 -9.79 9.46
N LEU A 93 -2.87 -9.17 10.38
CA LEU A 93 -3.38 -8.78 11.71
C LEU A 93 -4.11 -7.42 11.68
N MET A 94 -3.66 -6.49 10.85
CA MET A 94 -4.22 -5.15 10.75
C MET A 94 -5.51 -5.07 9.92
N LYS A 95 -5.60 -5.81 8.80
CA LYS A 95 -6.76 -5.78 7.88
C LYS A 95 -8.10 -6.12 8.55
N PRO A 96 -8.20 -7.12 9.45
CA PRO A 96 -9.42 -7.39 10.20
C PRO A 96 -9.97 -6.15 10.94
N VAL A 97 -9.09 -5.32 11.52
CA VAL A 97 -9.48 -4.11 12.25
C VAL A 97 -10.13 -3.09 11.31
N ALA A 98 -9.52 -2.83 10.14
CA ALA A 98 -10.09 -1.94 9.14
C ALA A 98 -11.38 -2.52 8.52
N ALA A 99 -11.38 -3.80 8.16
CA ALA A 99 -12.53 -4.50 7.60
C ALA A 99 -13.73 -4.46 8.55
N PHE A 100 -13.51 -4.66 9.86
CA PHE A 100 -14.55 -4.60 10.88
C PHE A 100 -15.29 -3.26 10.90
N VAL A 101 -14.58 -2.14 10.73
CA VAL A 101 -15.20 -0.81 10.62
C VAL A 101 -16.10 -0.74 9.39
N HIS A 102 -15.65 -1.25 8.25
CA HIS A 102 -16.44 -1.28 7.01
C HIS A 102 -17.65 -2.22 7.09
N LEU A 103 -17.51 -3.35 7.78
CA LEU A 103 -18.58 -4.32 8.07
C LEU A 103 -19.67 -3.66 8.93
N ARG A 104 -19.28 -3.02 10.05
CA ARG A 104 -20.22 -2.28 10.92
C ARG A 104 -20.93 -1.14 10.20
N ARG A 105 -20.29 -0.54 9.20
CA ARG A 105 -20.86 0.54 8.37
C ARG A 105 -21.67 0.03 7.17
N GLY A 106 -21.82 -1.28 6.99
CA GLY A 106 -22.60 -1.87 5.90
C GLY A 106 -22.02 -1.59 4.51
N THR A 107 -20.70 -1.35 4.42
CA THR A 107 -20.03 -1.06 3.15
C THR A 107 -19.42 -2.30 2.50
N VAL A 108 -19.32 -3.43 3.21
CA VAL A 108 -18.76 -4.67 2.66
C VAL A 108 -19.83 -5.44 1.88
N ASN A 109 -19.52 -5.82 0.64
CA ASN A 109 -20.35 -6.76 -0.12
C ASN A 109 -19.85 -8.19 0.08
N LEU A 110 -20.42 -8.89 1.06
CA LEU A 110 -20.01 -10.26 1.42
C LEU A 110 -20.17 -11.27 0.29
N LYS A 111 -21.15 -11.07 -0.61
CA LYS A 111 -21.33 -11.96 -1.75
C LYS A 111 -20.18 -11.80 -2.75
N LEU A 112 -19.73 -10.57 -3.02
CA LEU A 112 -18.52 -10.33 -3.81
C LEU A 112 -17.27 -10.89 -3.13
N VAL A 113 -17.12 -10.70 -1.81
CA VAL A 113 -16.03 -11.31 -1.04
C VAL A 113 -15.98 -12.82 -1.26
N GLY A 114 -17.12 -13.52 -1.15
CA GLY A 114 -17.18 -14.97 -1.38
C GLY A 114 -16.69 -15.39 -2.77
N TRP A 115 -17.18 -14.74 -3.84
CA TRP A 115 -16.76 -15.05 -5.21
C TRP A 115 -15.30 -14.72 -5.48
N LEU A 116 -14.79 -13.63 -4.90
CA LEU A 116 -13.38 -13.27 -5.02
C LEU A 116 -12.50 -14.30 -4.31
N CYS A 117 -12.83 -14.64 -3.06
CA CYS A 117 -12.10 -15.61 -2.27
C CYS A 117 -12.05 -16.99 -2.94
N LEU A 118 -13.11 -17.39 -3.63
CA LEU A 118 -13.18 -18.66 -4.34
C LEU A 118 -12.06 -18.80 -5.38
N GLY A 119 -11.71 -17.71 -6.08
CA GLY A 119 -10.56 -17.70 -6.99
C GLY A 119 -9.25 -17.38 -6.26
N SER A 120 -9.29 -16.40 -5.36
CA SER A 120 -8.07 -15.76 -4.86
C SER A 120 -7.34 -16.55 -3.80
N VAL A 121 -8.04 -17.25 -2.92
CA VAL A 121 -7.46 -18.07 -1.85
C VAL A 121 -6.64 -19.24 -2.42
N PRO A 122 -7.20 -20.13 -3.27
CA PRO A 122 -6.42 -21.22 -3.84
C PRO A 122 -5.29 -20.71 -4.72
N ALA A 123 -5.53 -19.66 -5.53
CA ALA A 123 -4.50 -19.10 -6.39
C ALA A 123 -3.35 -18.44 -5.60
N ALA A 124 -3.65 -17.78 -4.47
CA ALA A 124 -2.63 -17.20 -3.60
C ALA A 124 -1.77 -18.26 -2.93
N PHE A 125 -2.38 -19.33 -2.43
CA PHE A 125 -1.63 -20.48 -1.90
C PHE A 125 -0.75 -21.10 -3.00
N SER A 126 -1.32 -21.39 -4.17
CA SER A 126 -0.58 -21.94 -5.31
C SER A 126 0.54 -21.04 -5.77
N GLY A 127 0.35 -19.71 -5.78
CA GLY A 127 1.40 -18.75 -6.14
C GLY A 127 2.54 -18.75 -5.11
N ALA A 128 2.21 -18.73 -3.82
CA ALA A 128 3.21 -18.79 -2.75
C ALA A 128 3.94 -20.13 -2.70
N TRP A 129 3.28 -21.21 -3.11
CA TRP A 129 3.94 -22.51 -3.27
C TRP A 129 4.80 -22.56 -4.54
N LEU A 130 4.32 -22.00 -5.65
CA LEU A 130 5.04 -22.01 -6.93
C LEU A 130 6.36 -21.24 -6.84
N ILE A 131 6.35 -20.06 -6.20
CA ILE A 131 7.56 -19.25 -6.04
C ILE A 131 8.66 -19.98 -5.24
N SER A 132 8.31 -20.93 -4.37
CA SER A 132 9.28 -21.71 -3.59
C SER A 132 10.16 -22.64 -4.44
N PHE A 133 9.72 -22.97 -5.66
CA PHE A 133 10.49 -23.79 -6.59
C PHE A 133 11.47 -22.97 -7.44
N PHE A 134 11.31 -21.64 -7.47
CA PHE A 134 12.20 -20.76 -8.23
C PHE A 134 13.29 -20.21 -7.31
N PRO A 135 14.57 -20.31 -7.68
CA PRO A 135 15.63 -19.64 -6.94
C PRO A 135 15.36 -18.13 -6.94
N ALA A 136 15.55 -17.49 -5.78
CA ALA A 136 15.50 -16.04 -5.66
C ALA A 136 16.59 -15.43 -6.55
N GLY A 137 16.20 -14.99 -7.75
CA GLY A 137 17.07 -14.36 -8.73
C GLY A 137 16.67 -12.91 -8.94
N GLU A 138 17.66 -12.04 -9.13
CA GLU A 138 17.44 -10.60 -9.37
C GLU A 138 16.53 -10.35 -10.59
N GLU A 139 16.57 -11.22 -11.60
CA GLU A 139 15.70 -11.16 -12.78
C GLU A 139 14.22 -11.36 -12.44
N LEU A 140 13.90 -12.32 -11.55
CA LEU A 140 12.53 -12.59 -11.13
C LEU A 140 11.98 -11.41 -10.32
N ASP A 141 12.78 -10.89 -9.39
CA ASP A 141 12.44 -9.68 -8.61
C ASP A 141 12.21 -8.46 -9.52
N ALA A 142 13.06 -8.27 -10.53
CA ALA A 142 12.91 -7.19 -11.50
C ALA A 142 11.64 -7.34 -12.34
N LEU A 143 11.35 -8.55 -12.82
CA LEU A 143 10.14 -8.85 -13.58
C LEU A 143 8.88 -8.61 -12.73
N LEU A 144 8.86 -9.09 -11.48
CA LEU A 144 7.73 -8.90 -10.57
C LEU A 144 7.50 -7.40 -10.27
N LYS A 145 8.57 -6.63 -10.02
CA LYS A 145 8.48 -5.17 -9.84
C LYS A 145 7.94 -4.47 -11.09
N GLN A 146 8.38 -4.88 -12.28
CA GLN A 146 7.94 -4.31 -13.55
C GLN A 146 6.46 -4.61 -13.83
N VAL A 147 6.05 -5.87 -13.69
CA VAL A 147 4.65 -6.30 -13.88
C VAL A 147 3.73 -5.58 -12.89
N LEU A 148 4.12 -5.50 -11.62
CA LEU A 148 3.34 -4.80 -10.60
C LEU A 148 3.28 -3.29 -10.88
N GLY A 149 4.42 -2.66 -11.21
CA GLY A 149 4.48 -1.24 -11.55
C GLY A 149 3.57 -0.88 -12.73
N VAL A 150 3.63 -1.65 -13.82
CA VAL A 150 2.75 -1.48 -14.99
C VAL A 150 1.29 -1.70 -14.60
N ALA A 151 0.97 -2.74 -13.85
CA ALA A 151 -0.39 -3.01 -13.40
C ALA A 151 -0.97 -1.85 -12.56
N LEU A 152 -0.17 -1.24 -11.68
CA LEU A 152 -0.57 -0.07 -10.88
C LEU A 152 -0.80 1.17 -11.74
N LEU A 153 0.01 1.38 -12.79
CA LEU A 153 -0.20 2.50 -13.71
C LEU A 153 -1.43 2.30 -14.59
N VAL A 154 -1.67 1.09 -15.10
CA VAL A 154 -2.91 0.72 -15.81
C VAL A 154 -4.12 0.93 -14.89
N ALA A 155 -4.00 0.51 -13.64
CA ALA A 155 -5.01 0.70 -12.62
C ALA A 155 -5.32 2.20 -12.39
N THR A 156 -4.27 3.02 -12.25
CA THR A 156 -4.38 4.48 -12.12
C THR A 156 -5.08 5.09 -13.33
N ALA A 157 -4.63 4.74 -14.55
CA ALA A 157 -5.20 5.23 -15.79
C ALA A 157 -6.68 4.86 -15.91
N GLY A 158 -7.05 3.62 -15.62
CA GLY A 158 -8.44 3.15 -15.63
C GLY A 158 -9.35 3.94 -14.68
N LEU A 159 -8.85 4.27 -13.49
CA LEU A 159 -9.56 5.07 -12.51
C LEU A 159 -9.76 6.52 -12.98
N ILE A 160 -8.73 7.13 -13.59
CA ILE A 160 -8.79 8.48 -14.17
C ILE A 160 -9.74 8.53 -15.38
N ILE A 161 -9.55 7.64 -16.37
CA ILE A 161 -10.37 7.55 -17.59
C ILE A 161 -11.83 7.41 -17.21
N ARG A 162 -12.16 6.50 -16.30
CA ARG A 162 -13.53 6.34 -15.83
C ARG A 162 -14.07 7.60 -15.16
N SER A 163 -13.25 8.30 -14.38
CA SER A 163 -13.66 9.55 -13.75
C SER A 163 -13.93 10.66 -14.78
N LEU A 164 -13.21 10.66 -15.91
CA LEU A 164 -13.44 11.57 -17.03
C LEU A 164 -14.73 11.20 -17.79
N ILE A 165 -14.91 9.90 -18.11
CA ILE A 165 -16.12 9.41 -18.78
C ILE A 165 -17.36 9.75 -17.95
N GLN A 166 -17.39 9.43 -16.65
CA GLN A 166 -18.55 9.72 -15.79
C GLN A 166 -18.90 11.21 -15.74
N MET A 167 -17.90 12.08 -15.79
CA MET A 167 -18.12 13.52 -15.85
C MET A 167 -18.77 13.93 -17.18
N TRP A 168 -18.27 13.39 -18.29
CA TRP A 168 -18.74 13.72 -19.64
C TRP A 168 -20.12 13.16 -19.94
N THR A 169 -20.41 11.91 -19.57
CA THR A 169 -21.71 11.27 -19.90
C THR A 169 -22.83 11.59 -18.91
N ARG A 170 -22.53 11.78 -17.61
CA ARG A 170 -23.58 11.89 -16.58
C ARG A 170 -23.71 13.27 -15.96
N GLY A 171 -22.82 14.21 -16.31
CA GLY A 171 -22.82 15.55 -15.74
C GLY A 171 -22.72 15.56 -14.20
N LEU A 172 -22.04 14.56 -13.63
CA LEU A 172 -21.82 14.44 -12.19
C LEU A 172 -20.41 14.96 -11.86
N PRO A 173 -20.22 15.73 -10.77
CA PRO A 173 -18.89 16.13 -10.32
C PRO A 173 -17.98 14.90 -10.09
N LEU A 174 -16.67 15.02 -10.36
CA LEU A 174 -15.70 13.92 -10.20
C LEU A 174 -15.94 13.15 -8.88
N GLY A 175 -16.36 11.89 -9.00
CA GLY A 175 -16.43 10.94 -7.89
C GLY A 175 -17.70 10.97 -7.04
N GLU A 176 -18.71 11.74 -7.41
CA GLU A 176 -20.09 11.58 -6.89
C GLU A 176 -20.91 10.79 -7.91
N GLY A 177 -20.74 9.47 -7.96
CA GLY A 177 -21.71 8.60 -8.63
C GLY A 177 -23.08 8.70 -7.95
N PRO A 178 -24.19 8.47 -8.66
CA PRO A 178 -25.51 8.53 -8.06
C PRO A 178 -25.69 7.33 -7.12
N ALA A 179 -26.19 7.59 -5.91
CA ALA A 179 -27.28 6.84 -5.24
C ALA A 179 -27.09 6.90 -3.72
N LYS A 180 -28.20 7.12 -3.03
CA LYS A 180 -28.37 6.93 -1.59
C LYS A 180 -27.80 5.58 -1.13
N VAL A 181 -27.54 5.43 0.17
CA VAL A 181 -27.18 4.13 0.77
C VAL A 181 -28.39 3.22 0.62
N THR A 182 -28.58 2.68 -0.57
CA THR A 182 -29.56 1.65 -0.84
C THR A 182 -28.76 0.42 -1.22
N ARG A 183 -29.19 -0.71 -0.68
CA ARG A 183 -28.54 -2.02 -0.65
C ARG A 183 -27.89 -2.39 -1.99
N PRO A 184 -26.80 -3.17 -1.99
CA PRO A 184 -26.00 -3.42 -3.17
C PRO A 184 -26.72 -4.41 -4.11
N ASP A 185 -27.73 -3.94 -4.84
CA ASP A 185 -28.22 -4.64 -6.02
C ASP A 185 -27.25 -4.40 -7.18
N VAL A 186 -26.03 -4.91 -6.98
CA VAL A 186 -25.06 -5.08 -8.05
C VAL A 186 -25.29 -6.47 -8.60
N VAL A 187 -25.65 -6.57 -9.88
CA VAL A 187 -25.74 -7.85 -10.58
C VAL A 187 -24.34 -8.45 -10.62
N ILE A 188 -24.11 -9.45 -9.78
CA ILE A 188 -22.81 -10.10 -9.66
C ILE A 188 -22.58 -10.93 -10.91
N ARG A 189 -21.39 -10.80 -11.51
CA ARG A 189 -20.89 -11.62 -12.59
C ARG A 189 -19.91 -12.64 -12.00
N PRO A 190 -20.36 -13.86 -11.65
CA PRO A 190 -19.56 -14.78 -10.83
C PRO A 190 -18.25 -15.17 -11.52
N LEU A 191 -18.32 -15.57 -12.79
CA LEU A 191 -17.16 -16.06 -13.53
C LEU A 191 -16.04 -14.98 -13.67
N PRO A 192 -16.31 -13.74 -14.13
CA PRO A 192 -15.29 -12.68 -14.14
C PRO A 192 -14.74 -12.34 -12.75
N THR A 193 -15.55 -12.47 -11.69
CA THR A 193 -15.13 -12.17 -10.31
C THR A 193 -14.19 -13.24 -9.78
N VAL A 194 -14.46 -14.51 -10.06
CA VAL A 194 -13.58 -15.63 -9.70
C VAL A 194 -12.27 -15.54 -10.47
N ILE A 195 -12.31 -15.26 -11.78
CA ILE A 195 -11.09 -15.08 -12.60
C ILE A 195 -10.27 -13.91 -12.06
N LEU A 196 -10.91 -12.79 -11.76
CA LEU A 196 -10.24 -11.65 -11.14
C LEU A 196 -9.60 -12.05 -9.82
N GLY A 197 -10.35 -12.74 -8.95
CA GLY A 197 -9.84 -13.27 -7.69
C GLY A 197 -8.61 -14.15 -7.92
N ALA A 198 -8.67 -15.09 -8.87
CA ALA A 198 -7.58 -16.02 -9.17
C ALA A 198 -6.31 -15.31 -9.68
N VAL A 199 -6.45 -14.39 -10.64
CA VAL A 199 -5.31 -13.61 -11.16
C VAL A 199 -4.69 -12.77 -10.05
N ALA A 200 -5.51 -12.06 -9.29
CA ALA A 200 -5.02 -11.27 -8.17
C ALA A 200 -4.39 -12.15 -7.09
N GLY A 201 -4.99 -13.29 -6.78
CA GLY A 201 -4.51 -14.25 -5.82
C GLY A 201 -3.15 -14.79 -6.19
N LEU A 202 -3.00 -15.28 -7.41
CA LEU A 202 -1.72 -15.76 -7.94
C LEU A 202 -0.64 -14.68 -7.91
N MET A 203 -0.99 -13.44 -8.28
CA MET A 203 -0.07 -12.30 -8.16
C MET A 203 0.33 -12.04 -6.71
N VAL A 204 -0.60 -12.04 -5.75
CA VAL A 204 -0.26 -11.90 -4.31
C VAL A 204 0.64 -13.04 -3.83
N GLY A 205 0.32 -14.27 -4.22
CA GLY A 205 1.10 -15.45 -3.84
C GLY A 205 2.54 -15.37 -4.37
N LEU A 206 2.72 -15.01 -5.64
CA LEU A 206 4.04 -14.91 -6.27
C LEU A 206 4.84 -13.71 -5.80
N THR A 207 4.23 -12.53 -5.77
CA THR A 207 4.94 -11.28 -5.51
C THR A 207 5.06 -10.97 -4.03
N SER A 208 4.19 -11.54 -3.20
CA SER A 208 4.12 -11.29 -1.75
C SER A 208 3.86 -9.80 -1.39
N VAL A 209 3.78 -8.92 -2.41
CA VAL A 209 3.56 -7.48 -2.35
C VAL A 209 2.10 -7.22 -2.73
N GLY A 210 1.33 -6.73 -1.76
CA GLY A 210 -0.14 -6.67 -1.78
C GLY A 210 -0.79 -6.18 -3.08
N ALA A 211 -1.51 -7.08 -3.76
CA ALA A 211 -2.30 -6.80 -4.96
C ALA A 211 -3.63 -6.06 -4.69
N GLY A 212 -3.90 -5.60 -3.46
CA GLY A 212 -5.15 -4.89 -3.14
C GLY A 212 -5.42 -3.72 -4.09
N SER A 213 -4.36 -3.02 -4.51
CA SER A 213 -4.36 -2.02 -5.57
C SER A 213 -4.98 -2.49 -6.91
N ILE A 214 -4.55 -3.65 -7.40
CA ILE A 214 -5.00 -4.24 -8.66
C ILE A 214 -6.45 -4.69 -8.51
N VAL A 215 -6.78 -5.31 -7.39
CA VAL A 215 -8.12 -5.83 -7.11
C VAL A 215 -9.14 -4.69 -7.00
N ILE A 216 -8.80 -3.61 -6.30
CA ILE A 216 -9.58 -2.38 -6.23
C ILE A 216 -9.90 -1.86 -7.63
N VAL A 217 -8.91 -1.76 -8.53
CA VAL A 217 -9.18 -1.21 -9.85
C VAL A 217 -9.95 -2.17 -10.74
N ALA A 218 -9.64 -3.45 -10.71
CA ALA A 218 -10.39 -4.42 -11.48
C ALA A 218 -11.84 -4.55 -10.99
N LEU A 219 -12.09 -4.47 -9.68
CA LEU A 219 -13.45 -4.35 -9.14
C LEU A 219 -14.13 -3.06 -9.58
N LEU A 220 -13.41 -1.94 -9.66
CA LEU A 220 -13.95 -0.69 -10.20
C LEU A 220 -14.31 -0.83 -11.68
N MET A 221 -13.55 -1.59 -12.47
CA MET A 221 -13.86 -1.84 -13.88
C MET A 221 -15.03 -2.80 -14.04
N LEU A 222 -15.05 -3.90 -13.30
CA LEU A 222 -16.06 -4.95 -13.39
C LEU A 222 -17.40 -4.51 -12.80
N TYR A 223 -17.37 -3.69 -11.74
CA TYR A 223 -18.54 -3.22 -11.01
C TYR A 223 -18.59 -1.70 -10.89
N PRO A 224 -18.88 -0.99 -12.01
CA PRO A 224 -18.88 0.46 -12.05
C PRO A 224 -20.00 1.11 -11.21
N ALA A 225 -20.99 0.35 -10.74
CA ALA A 225 -22.03 0.85 -9.85
C ALA A 225 -21.58 0.92 -8.37
N LEU A 226 -20.47 0.28 -7.99
CA LEU A 226 -20.02 0.27 -6.60
C LEU A 226 -19.50 1.64 -6.15
N LYS A 227 -19.89 2.01 -4.92
CA LYS A 227 -19.33 3.17 -4.21
C LYS A 227 -17.87 2.90 -3.83
N ALA A 228 -17.07 3.96 -3.80
CA ALA A 228 -15.66 3.85 -3.42
C ALA A 228 -15.48 3.21 -2.03
N SER A 229 -16.24 3.64 -1.02
CA SER A 229 -16.18 3.06 0.33
C SER A 229 -16.59 1.58 0.37
N ALA A 230 -17.51 1.17 -0.51
CA ALA A 230 -17.91 -0.23 -0.60
C ALA A 230 -16.86 -1.11 -1.27
N LEU A 231 -16.16 -0.54 -2.24
CA LEU A 231 -15.03 -1.17 -2.90
C LEU A 231 -13.86 -1.35 -1.92
N VAL A 232 -13.50 -0.30 -1.17
CA VAL A 232 -12.48 -0.36 -0.11
C VAL A 232 -12.84 -1.42 0.94
N GLY A 233 -14.07 -1.40 1.44
CA GLY A 233 -14.51 -2.36 2.45
C GLY A 233 -14.52 -3.81 1.94
N THR A 234 -15.00 -4.03 0.71
CA THR A 234 -15.00 -5.35 0.07
C THR A 234 -13.57 -5.85 -0.14
N ASP A 235 -12.66 -4.98 -0.54
CA ASP A 235 -11.24 -5.32 -0.73
C ASP A 235 -10.53 -5.68 0.58
N LEU A 236 -10.75 -4.88 1.63
CA LEU A 236 -10.22 -5.17 2.97
C LEU A 236 -10.71 -6.52 3.49
N ALA A 237 -11.99 -6.85 3.29
CA ALA A 237 -12.58 -8.08 3.79
C ALA A 237 -12.08 -9.33 3.04
N GLN A 238 -12.03 -9.30 1.70
CA GLN A 238 -11.49 -10.45 0.92
C GLN A 238 -9.99 -10.65 1.15
N ALA A 239 -9.27 -9.57 1.47
CA ALA A 239 -7.83 -9.63 1.60
C ALA A 239 -7.41 -10.45 2.83
N ILE A 240 -8.29 -10.63 3.82
CA ILE A 240 -8.00 -11.42 5.03
C ILE A 240 -7.75 -12.90 4.68
N PRO A 241 -8.70 -13.65 4.09
CA PRO A 241 -8.46 -15.05 3.74
C PRO A 241 -7.42 -15.20 2.62
N LEU A 242 -7.38 -14.27 1.67
CA LEU A 242 -6.35 -14.21 0.62
C LEU A 242 -4.94 -14.14 1.20
N VAL A 243 -4.68 -13.13 2.05
CA VAL A 243 -3.37 -12.91 2.67
C VAL A 243 -3.07 -14.03 3.64
N GLY A 244 -4.07 -14.57 4.35
CA GLY A 244 -3.90 -15.76 5.18
C GLY A 244 -3.38 -16.96 4.39
N ALA A 245 -3.94 -17.23 3.21
CA ALA A 245 -3.47 -18.32 2.34
C ALA A 245 -2.06 -18.07 1.80
N ALA A 246 -1.75 -16.84 1.37
CA ALA A 246 -0.40 -16.47 0.96
C ALA A 246 0.60 -16.58 2.14
N ALA A 247 0.19 -16.15 3.34
CA ALA A 247 1.01 -16.22 4.55
C ALA A 247 1.34 -17.66 4.93
N ILE A 248 0.39 -18.59 4.83
CA ILE A 248 0.66 -20.02 5.07
C ILE A 248 1.73 -20.52 4.08
N GLY A 249 1.66 -20.13 2.81
CA GLY A 249 2.66 -20.49 1.82
C GLY A 249 4.03 -19.86 2.09
N HIS A 250 4.09 -18.57 2.44
CA HIS A 250 5.35 -17.85 2.67
C HIS A 250 6.00 -18.15 4.04
N LEU A 251 5.21 -18.27 5.11
CA LEU A 251 5.73 -18.54 6.47
C LEU A 251 6.26 -19.96 6.63
N ALA A 252 5.84 -20.90 5.78
CA ALA A 252 6.44 -22.22 5.72
C ALA A 252 7.92 -22.18 5.28
N PHE A 253 8.35 -21.12 4.60
CA PHE A 253 9.70 -21.02 4.00
C PHE A 253 10.47 -19.74 4.33
N GLY A 254 9.82 -18.71 4.90
CA GLY A 254 10.38 -17.38 5.14
C GLY A 254 10.63 -17.05 6.61
N SER A 255 11.70 -16.30 6.89
CA SER A 255 11.95 -15.71 8.21
C SER A 255 11.40 -14.28 8.27
N PHE A 256 10.72 -13.92 9.35
CA PHE A 256 10.26 -12.55 9.62
C PHE A 256 10.87 -12.01 10.92
N SER A 257 11.01 -10.69 11.01
CA SER A 257 11.55 -10.05 12.21
C SER A 257 10.41 -9.66 13.15
N LEU A 258 10.40 -10.27 14.34
CA LEU A 258 9.38 -10.02 15.35
C LEU A 258 9.42 -8.57 15.85
N GLY A 259 10.61 -7.97 16.01
CA GLY A 259 10.77 -6.57 16.41
C GLY A 259 10.22 -5.57 15.38
N VAL A 260 10.47 -5.81 14.09
CA VAL A 260 9.95 -4.97 13.00
C VAL A 260 8.44 -5.09 12.90
N ALA A 261 7.92 -6.32 12.89
CA ALA A 261 6.48 -6.58 12.79
C ALA A 261 5.70 -5.99 13.98
N THR A 262 6.18 -6.19 15.22
CA THR A 262 5.52 -5.66 16.43
C THR A 262 5.54 -4.12 16.48
N SER A 263 6.68 -3.49 16.14
CA SER A 263 6.79 -2.03 16.08
C SER A 263 5.81 -1.46 15.06
N LEU A 264 5.72 -2.07 13.87
CA LEU A 264 4.79 -1.65 12.83
C LEU A 264 3.34 -1.87 13.24
N LEU A 265 3.00 -3.00 13.85
CA LEU A 265 1.63 -3.31 14.29
C LEU A 265 1.08 -2.30 15.29
N ILE A 266 1.91 -1.85 16.23
CA ILE A 266 1.52 -0.86 17.25
C ILE A 266 0.99 0.42 16.60
N GLY A 267 1.59 0.87 15.51
CA GLY A 267 1.07 2.01 14.74
C GLY A 267 0.00 1.61 13.72
N ALA A 268 0.20 0.50 13.01
CA ALA A 268 -0.61 0.11 11.89
C ALA A 268 -2.06 -0.19 12.30
N ILE A 269 -2.29 -0.82 13.44
CA ILE A 269 -3.64 -1.13 13.95
C ILE A 269 -4.48 0.15 14.21
N PRO A 270 -4.03 1.11 15.05
CA PRO A 270 -4.78 2.35 15.24
C PRO A 270 -4.90 3.15 13.94
N GLY A 271 -3.86 3.13 13.10
CA GLY A 271 -3.89 3.74 11.78
C GLY A 271 -4.99 3.15 10.90
N ALA A 272 -5.09 1.81 10.83
CA ALA A 272 -6.11 1.06 10.10
C ALA A 272 -7.51 1.53 10.45
N TRP A 273 -7.75 1.63 11.75
CA TRP A 273 -9.02 1.98 12.31
C TRP A 273 -9.40 3.42 11.99
N ILE A 274 -8.46 4.37 12.15
CA ILE A 274 -8.64 5.78 11.78
C ILE A 274 -8.91 5.90 10.27
N GLY A 275 -8.08 5.27 9.45
CA GLY A 275 -8.22 5.27 7.99
C GLY A 275 -9.58 4.73 7.53
N ALA A 276 -10.02 3.60 8.08
CA ALA A 276 -11.32 3.00 7.76
C ALA A 276 -12.49 3.88 8.19
N GLN A 277 -12.38 4.58 9.33
CA GLN A 277 -13.40 5.56 9.73
C GLN A 277 -13.48 6.74 8.75
N ILE A 278 -12.34 7.24 8.29
CA ILE A 278 -12.31 8.31 7.29
C ILE A 278 -12.91 7.80 5.98
N SER A 279 -12.52 6.60 5.52
CA SER A 279 -13.03 5.99 4.28
C SER A 279 -14.55 5.83 4.26
N THR A 280 -15.14 5.38 5.37
CA THR A 280 -16.58 5.15 5.46
C THR A 280 -17.42 6.44 5.49
N ARG A 281 -16.81 7.58 5.85
CA ARG A 281 -17.48 8.88 5.94
C ARG A 281 -17.11 9.85 4.81
N ALA A 282 -15.98 9.63 4.14
CA ALA A 282 -15.48 10.55 3.13
C ALA A 282 -16.31 10.51 1.83
N PRO A 283 -16.43 11.66 1.11
CA PRO A 283 -17.00 11.67 -0.22
C PRO A 283 -16.22 10.76 -1.17
N GLY A 284 -16.92 10.01 -2.02
CA GLY A 284 -16.30 9.02 -2.92
C GLY A 284 -15.21 9.60 -3.85
N GLY A 285 -15.32 10.88 -4.21
CA GLY A 285 -14.29 11.57 -4.99
C GLY A 285 -12.97 11.79 -4.27
N VAL A 286 -12.98 11.94 -2.94
CA VAL A 286 -11.76 12.07 -2.13
C VAL A 286 -11.03 10.73 -2.08
N ILE A 287 -11.75 9.65 -1.77
CA ILE A 287 -11.20 8.28 -1.70
C ILE A 287 -10.60 7.89 -3.06
N ARG A 288 -11.33 8.16 -4.14
CA ARG A 288 -10.88 7.86 -5.51
C ARG A 288 -9.60 8.61 -5.89
N ARG A 289 -9.44 9.87 -5.48
CA ARG A 289 -8.21 10.63 -5.72
C ARG A 289 -7.04 10.13 -4.88
N ALA A 290 -7.29 9.87 -3.60
CA ALA A 290 -6.27 9.30 -2.72
C ALA A 290 -5.74 7.98 -3.31
N LEU A 291 -6.64 7.09 -3.74
CA LEU A 291 -6.30 5.87 -4.47
C LEU A 291 -5.45 6.15 -5.72
N ALA A 292 -5.88 7.05 -6.60
CA ALA A 292 -5.15 7.34 -7.84
C ALA A 292 -3.73 7.88 -7.58
N ILE A 293 -3.57 8.78 -6.62
CA ILE A 293 -2.27 9.38 -6.28
C ILE A 293 -1.33 8.31 -5.72
N LEU A 294 -1.84 7.43 -4.84
CA LEU A 294 -1.04 6.37 -4.25
C LEU A 294 -0.65 5.30 -5.29
N LEU A 295 -1.60 4.88 -6.13
CA LEU A 295 -1.33 3.94 -7.22
C LEU A 295 -0.30 4.50 -8.20
N LEU A 296 -0.39 5.80 -8.54
CA LEU A 296 0.59 6.49 -9.37
C LEU A 296 1.97 6.47 -8.72
N ALA A 297 2.05 6.87 -7.46
CA ALA A 297 3.31 6.98 -6.74
C ALA A 297 4.00 5.61 -6.58
N SER A 298 3.26 4.59 -6.14
CA SER A 298 3.77 3.22 -6.02
C SER A 298 4.15 2.63 -7.38
N GLY A 299 3.33 2.84 -8.42
CA GLY A 299 3.61 2.35 -9.77
C GLY A 299 4.90 2.93 -10.34
N LEU A 300 5.08 4.26 -10.27
CA LEU A 300 6.31 4.92 -10.71
C LEU A 300 7.53 4.45 -9.90
N LYS A 301 7.40 4.32 -8.58
CA LYS A 301 8.52 3.90 -7.73
C LYS A 301 8.96 2.47 -8.03
N LEU A 302 8.04 1.56 -8.30
CA LEU A 302 8.35 0.16 -8.68
C LEU A 302 9.03 0.05 -10.04
N LEU A 303 8.78 1.00 -10.95
CA LEU A 303 9.46 1.10 -12.24
C LEU A 303 10.84 1.79 -12.16
N GLY A 304 11.35 2.05 -10.95
CA GLY A 304 12.66 2.64 -10.75
C GLY A 304 12.71 4.16 -10.91
N VAL A 305 11.57 4.84 -10.96
CA VAL A 305 11.53 6.30 -11.05
C VAL A 305 12.11 6.92 -9.76
N PRO A 306 13.01 7.92 -9.87
CA PRO A 306 13.56 8.63 -8.71
C PRO A 306 12.49 9.19 -7.78
N SER A 307 12.73 9.12 -6.46
CA SER A 307 11.76 9.54 -5.43
C SER A 307 11.34 11.01 -5.56
N GLU A 308 12.22 11.87 -6.05
CA GLU A 308 11.94 13.28 -6.31
C GLU A 308 10.85 13.45 -7.37
N ILE A 309 10.95 12.70 -8.47
CA ILE A 309 9.98 12.72 -9.57
C ILE A 309 8.66 12.09 -9.13
N VAL A 310 8.72 10.99 -8.36
CA VAL A 310 7.53 10.36 -7.79
C VAL A 310 6.77 11.34 -6.88
N LEU A 311 7.49 12.06 -6.02
CA LEU A 311 6.90 13.06 -5.13
C LEU A 311 6.32 14.23 -5.92
N ALA A 312 7.05 14.75 -6.90
CA ALA A 312 6.57 15.81 -7.78
C ALA A 312 5.29 15.39 -8.53
N ALA A 313 5.23 14.17 -9.06
CA ALA A 313 4.05 13.63 -9.73
C ALA A 313 2.85 13.48 -8.78
N ALA A 314 3.09 13.00 -7.56
CA ALA A 314 2.04 12.88 -6.53
C ALA A 314 1.50 14.25 -6.11
N VAL A 315 2.38 15.23 -5.89
CA VAL A 315 2.00 16.62 -5.56
C VAL A 315 1.25 17.27 -6.71
N ALA A 316 1.72 17.12 -7.95
CA ALA A 316 1.04 17.63 -9.13
C ALA A 316 -0.36 17.01 -9.28
N ALA A 317 -0.50 15.69 -9.09
CA ALA A 317 -1.79 15.01 -9.12
C ALA A 317 -2.74 15.50 -8.02
N LEU A 318 -2.22 15.81 -6.83
CA LEU A 318 -2.99 16.38 -5.72
C LEU A 318 -3.47 17.80 -6.03
N LEU A 319 -2.58 18.68 -6.50
CA LEU A 319 -2.87 20.08 -6.78
C LEU A 319 -3.75 20.24 -8.03
N LEU A 320 -3.36 19.65 -9.15
CA LEU A 320 -4.14 19.72 -10.39
C LEU A 320 -5.48 19.01 -10.24
N GLY A 321 -5.52 17.86 -9.56
CA GLY A 321 -6.75 17.12 -9.31
C GLY A 321 -7.74 17.87 -8.38
N SER A 322 -7.23 18.61 -7.39
CA SER A 322 -8.06 19.44 -6.51
C SER A 322 -8.56 20.70 -7.20
N LEU A 323 -7.71 21.39 -7.97
CA LEU A 323 -8.07 22.56 -8.77
C LEU A 323 -9.10 22.21 -9.85
N ALA A 324 -8.89 21.13 -10.60
CA ALA A 324 -9.83 20.64 -11.61
C ALA A 324 -11.19 20.35 -10.98
N TRP A 325 -11.23 19.70 -9.81
CA TRP A 325 -12.49 19.45 -9.12
C TRP A 325 -13.18 20.71 -8.62
N ALA A 326 -12.45 21.64 -8.01
CA ALA A 326 -13.00 22.90 -7.54
C ALA A 326 -13.61 23.69 -8.72
N PHE A 327 -12.89 23.75 -9.84
CA PHE A 327 -13.35 24.38 -11.07
C PHE A 327 -14.63 23.70 -11.61
N ILE A 328 -14.63 22.38 -11.75
CA ILE A 328 -15.77 21.62 -12.28
C ILE A 328 -16.99 21.72 -11.35
N ARG A 329 -16.79 21.62 -10.03
CA ARG A 329 -17.86 21.77 -9.03
C ARG A 329 -18.49 23.17 -9.09
N SER A 330 -17.68 24.22 -9.25
CA SER A 330 -18.17 25.59 -9.36
C SER A 330 -18.99 25.82 -10.64
N ARG A 331 -18.55 25.28 -11.78
CA ARG A 331 -19.28 25.30 -13.06
C ARG A 331 -20.62 24.57 -12.96
N PHE A 332 -20.65 23.40 -12.33
CA PHE A 332 -21.89 22.63 -12.14
C PHE A 332 -22.89 23.32 -11.21
N ARG A 333 -22.44 23.87 -10.07
CA ARG A 333 -23.29 24.67 -9.18
C ARG A 333 -23.92 25.86 -9.92
N ARG A 334 -23.16 26.56 -10.76
CA ARG A 334 -23.67 27.68 -11.58
C ARG A 334 -24.72 27.21 -12.59
N ARG A 335 -24.51 26.08 -13.28
CA ARG A 335 -25.49 25.51 -14.23
C ARG A 335 -26.79 25.06 -13.55
N GLN A 336 -26.72 24.43 -12.38
CA GLN A 336 -27.92 24.05 -11.61
C GLN A 336 -28.67 25.28 -11.07
N ALA A 337 -27.94 26.30 -10.60
CA ALA A 337 -28.55 27.55 -10.18
C ALA A 337 -29.25 28.28 -11.34
N ALA A 338 -28.68 28.23 -12.55
CA ALA A 338 -29.31 28.78 -13.75
C ALA A 338 -30.59 28.02 -14.14
N ARG A 339 -30.59 26.67 -14.09
CA ARG A 339 -31.79 25.85 -14.37
C ARG A 339 -32.94 26.04 -13.39
N ARG A 340 -32.65 26.41 -12.13
CA ARG A 340 -33.68 26.73 -11.13
C ARG A 340 -34.28 28.14 -11.28
N ARG A 341 -33.67 29.00 -12.10
CA ARG A 341 -34.13 30.37 -12.34
C ARG A 341 -34.97 30.51 -13.61
N THR A 342 -35.03 29.50 -14.46
CA THR A 342 -36.02 29.43 -15.55
C THR A 342 -37.40 29.14 -14.95
N PRO A 343 -38.41 30.01 -15.12
CA PRO A 343 -39.77 29.75 -14.66
C PRO A 343 -40.30 28.46 -15.29
N ALA A 344 -41.05 27.66 -14.53
CA ALA A 344 -41.85 26.59 -15.10
C ALA A 344 -42.84 27.21 -16.10
N ASP A 345 -43.09 26.53 -17.23
CA ASP A 345 -44.08 26.96 -18.21
C ASP A 345 -45.41 27.28 -17.49
N PRO A 346 -46.10 28.38 -17.86
CA PRO A 346 -47.40 28.69 -17.29
C PRO A 346 -48.35 27.50 -17.53
N PRO A 347 -49.27 27.22 -16.61
CA PRO A 347 -50.21 26.12 -16.77
C PRO A 347 -50.96 26.29 -18.09
N VAL A 348 -50.97 25.23 -18.90
CA VAL A 348 -51.81 25.15 -20.10
C VAL A 348 -53.25 25.27 -19.59
N VAL A 349 -53.87 26.41 -19.84
CA VAL A 349 -55.29 26.63 -19.61
C VAL A 349 -55.99 25.96 -20.78
N ASP A 350 -56.46 24.74 -20.58
CA ASP A 350 -57.39 24.10 -21.50
C ASP A 350 -58.69 24.92 -21.50
N ALA A 351 -59.00 25.51 -22.65
CA ALA A 351 -60.20 26.30 -22.92
C ALA A 351 -61.32 25.42 -23.51
#